data_AF-A0A0R0MB93-F1
#
_entry.id   AF-A0A0R0MB93-F1
#
_cell.length_a   1.000
_cell.length_b   1.000
_cell.length_c   1.000
_cell.angle_alpha   90.00
_cell.angle_beta   90.00
_cell.angle_gamma   90.00
#
_symmetry.space_group_name_H-M   'P 1'
#
loop_
_entity.id
_entity.type
_entity.pdbx_description
1 polymer ?
#
loop_
_entity_poly.entity_id
_entity_poly.type
_entity_poly.pdbx_seq_one_letter_code
_entity_poly.pdbx_strand_id
1 'polypeptide(L)'
;MATGKSVLNESRQIERAVALIKLGARLQVLESETDLSYERLLRLYKEVAGKSPSKGQLPFSTDWFLTWQPNIHASLFLNIYEYLSKTSSLEDIEAVMKAFRLYSEQMVTLEMEPLLSVTRAWRLVKFVDNSMLAMTKCSKCGGHFVSEPYENSRHYVCGLCEPPARAGKGSAAGGILLH
;
A
#
# COMPACT_ATOMS: atom_id res chain seq x y z
N MET A 1 -37.63 12.51 4.67
CA MET A 1 -37.86 11.53 3.59
C MET A 1 -36.56 10.78 3.37
N ALA A 2 -36.54 9.48 3.66
CA ALA A 2 -35.35 8.66 3.44
C ALA A 2 -35.18 8.45 1.94
N THR A 3 -34.20 9.12 1.33
CA THR A 3 -33.69 8.76 0.01
C THR A 3 -33.22 7.31 0.08
N GLY A 4 -33.99 6.39 -0.50
CA GLY A 4 -33.67 4.96 -0.48
C GLY A 4 -32.25 4.73 -0.99
N LYS A 5 -31.44 3.97 -0.26
CA LYS A 5 -30.09 3.59 -0.71
C LYS A 5 -30.23 2.88 -2.05
N SER A 6 -29.55 3.41 -3.08
CA SER A 6 -29.53 2.80 -4.41
C SER A 6 -28.94 1.39 -4.34
N VAL A 7 -29.66 0.39 -4.84
CA VAL A 7 -29.22 -1.01 -4.90
C VAL A 7 -27.90 -1.14 -5.68
N LEU A 8 -27.72 -0.34 -6.73
CA LEU A 8 -26.48 -0.31 -7.51
C LEU A 8 -25.29 0.17 -6.68
N ASN A 9 -25.49 1.22 -5.86
CA ASN A 9 -24.45 1.71 -4.97
C ASN A 9 -24.11 0.66 -3.90
N GLU A 10 -25.12 -0.02 -3.36
CA GLU A 10 -24.91 -1.09 -2.40
C GLU A 10 -24.12 -2.28 -3.01
N SER A 11 -24.45 -2.69 -4.24
CA SER A 11 -23.68 -3.72 -4.96
C SER A 11 -22.21 -3.31 -5.12
N ARG A 12 -21.97 -2.06 -5.53
CA ARG A 12 -20.61 -1.52 -5.70
C ARG A 12 -19.81 -1.54 -4.39
N GLN A 13 -20.44 -1.18 -3.27
CA GLN A 13 -19.81 -1.21 -1.94
C GLN A 13 -19.45 -2.64 -1.51
N ILE A 14 -20.33 -3.62 -1.79
CA ILE A 14 -20.07 -5.03 -1.53
C ILE A 14 -18.92 -5.54 -2.40
N GLU A 15 -18.94 -5.26 -3.70
CA GLU A 15 -17.89 -5.68 -4.63
C GLU A 15 -16.52 -5.12 -4.23
N ARG A 16 -16.46 -3.85 -3.85
CA ARG A 16 -15.26 -3.22 -3.29
C ARG A 16 -14.77 -3.94 -2.04
N ALA A 17 -15.65 -4.18 -1.08
CA ALA A 17 -15.29 -4.88 0.15
C ALA A 17 -14.73 -6.29 -0.14
N VAL A 18 -15.40 -7.05 -1.01
CA VAL A 18 -14.94 -8.39 -1.43
C VAL A 18 -13.55 -8.31 -2.07
N ALA A 19 -13.32 -7.35 -2.95
CA ALA A 19 -12.04 -7.19 -3.62
C ALA A 19 -10.91 -6.82 -2.64
N LEU A 20 -11.18 -5.95 -1.66
CA LEU A 20 -10.24 -5.63 -0.58
C LEU A 20 -9.92 -6.84 0.30
N ILE A 21 -10.93 -7.65 0.64
CA ILE A 21 -10.72 -8.89 1.43
C ILE A 21 -9.81 -9.85 0.67
N LYS A 22 -10.05 -10.04 -0.64
CA LYS A 22 -9.22 -10.90 -1.49
C LYS A 22 -7.77 -10.43 -1.59
N LEU A 23 -7.53 -9.12 -1.52
CA LEU A 23 -6.18 -8.53 -1.46
C LEU A 23 -5.54 -8.62 -0.06
N GLY A 24 -6.24 -9.16 0.94
CA GLY A 24 -5.74 -9.29 2.31
C GLY A 24 -5.81 -8.00 3.12
N ALA A 25 -6.72 -7.08 2.78
CA ALA A 25 -6.93 -5.86 3.56
C ALA A 25 -7.50 -6.17 4.94
N ARG A 26 -7.07 -5.42 5.96
CA ARG A 26 -7.64 -5.52 7.30
C ARG A 26 -9.02 -4.88 7.36
N LEU A 27 -9.86 -5.35 8.29
CA LEU A 27 -11.24 -4.88 8.45
C LEU A 27 -11.34 -3.36 8.58
N GLN A 28 -10.40 -2.71 9.28
CA GLN A 28 -10.41 -1.25 9.43
C GLN A 28 -10.23 -0.49 8.11
N VAL A 29 -9.58 -1.09 7.11
CA VAL A 29 -9.49 -0.51 5.77
C VAL A 29 -10.85 -0.57 5.09
N LEU A 30 -11.56 -1.70 5.22
CA LEU A 30 -12.91 -1.84 4.66
C LEU A 30 -13.88 -0.85 5.33
N GLU A 31 -13.79 -0.67 6.65
CA GLU A 31 -14.60 0.31 7.39
C GLU A 31 -14.34 1.75 6.93
N SER A 32 -13.11 2.08 6.54
CA SER A 32 -12.75 3.42 6.07
C SER A 32 -13.13 3.67 4.62
N GLU A 33 -13.18 2.63 3.79
CA GLU A 33 -13.30 2.75 2.33
C GLU A 33 -14.66 2.27 1.80
N THR A 34 -15.58 1.89 2.71
CA THR A 34 -16.94 1.48 2.37
C THR A 34 -17.98 2.04 3.35
N ASP A 35 -19.23 2.17 2.89
CA ASP A 35 -20.37 2.62 3.70
C ASP A 35 -21.13 1.45 4.38
N LEU A 36 -20.52 0.25 4.41
CA LEU A 36 -21.12 -0.94 4.99
C LEU A 36 -20.96 -0.93 6.51
N SER A 37 -22.02 -1.31 7.22
CA SER A 37 -21.97 -1.46 8.67
C SER A 37 -20.91 -2.49 9.10
N TYR A 38 -20.28 -2.27 10.26
CA TYR A 38 -19.30 -3.20 10.85
C TYR A 38 -19.77 -4.66 10.86
N GLU A 39 -21.02 -4.94 11.26
CA GLU A 39 -21.55 -6.31 11.31
C GLU A 39 -21.57 -6.98 9.91
N ARG A 40 -21.99 -6.24 8.88
CA ARG A 40 -21.98 -6.71 7.50
C ARG A 40 -20.56 -6.97 7.00
N LEU A 41 -19.63 -6.06 7.28
CA LEU A 41 -18.22 -6.24 6.91
C LEU A 41 -17.61 -7.46 7.59
N LEU A 42 -17.89 -7.68 8.89
CA LEU A 42 -17.40 -8.83 9.62
C LEU A 42 -17.94 -10.15 9.05
N ARG A 43 -19.24 -10.18 8.68
CA ARG A 43 -19.87 -11.34 8.06
C ARG A 43 -19.28 -11.63 6.69
N LEU A 44 -19.21 -10.61 5.83
CA LEU A 44 -18.63 -10.71 4.49
C LEU A 44 -17.16 -11.15 4.53
N TYR A 45 -16.38 -10.65 5.49
CA TYR A 45 -14.99 -11.05 5.67
C TYR A 45 -14.87 -12.55 5.95
N LYS A 46 -15.70 -13.10 6.85
CA LYS A 46 -15.70 -14.53 7.17
C LYS A 46 -16.12 -15.39 5.97
N GLU A 47 -17.13 -14.93 5.22
CA GLU A 47 -17.61 -15.62 4.02
C GLU A 47 -16.53 -15.68 2.92
N VAL A 48 -15.82 -14.57 2.67
CA VAL A 48 -14.83 -14.48 1.59
C VAL A 48 -13.47 -15.06 1.99
N ALA A 49 -12.98 -14.77 3.19
CA ALA A 49 -11.64 -15.17 3.63
C ALA A 49 -11.62 -16.54 4.35
N GLY A 50 -12.78 -17.10 4.70
CA GLY A 50 -12.90 -18.35 5.46
C GLY A 50 -12.39 -18.27 6.91
N LYS A 51 -12.00 -17.08 7.37
CA LYS A 51 -11.45 -16.86 8.72
C LYS A 51 -11.88 -15.51 9.27
N SER A 52 -11.77 -15.36 10.58
CA SER A 52 -12.00 -14.05 11.22
C SER A 52 -10.89 -13.06 10.86
N PRO A 53 -11.20 -11.77 10.71
CA PRO A 53 -10.19 -10.74 10.47
C PRO A 53 -9.21 -10.69 11.65
N SER A 54 -7.94 -10.38 11.34
CA SER A 54 -6.91 -10.23 12.35
C SER A 54 -7.24 -9.08 13.30
N LYS A 55 -7.09 -9.32 14.61
CA LYS A 55 -7.18 -8.27 15.62
C LYS A 55 -5.87 -7.47 15.66
N GLY A 56 -5.97 -6.17 15.91
CA GLY A 56 -4.82 -5.29 16.05
C GLY A 56 -5.01 -3.97 15.32
N GLN A 57 -4.35 -2.93 15.82
CA GLN A 57 -4.42 -1.61 15.22
C GLN A 57 -3.63 -1.55 13.91
N LEU A 58 -4.03 -0.63 13.02
CA LEU A 58 -3.28 -0.33 11.80
C LEU A 58 -1.89 0.24 12.16
N PRO A 59 -0.88 0.11 11.26
CA PRO A 59 0.41 0.75 11.47
C PRO A 59 0.24 2.26 11.66
N PHE A 60 0.72 2.80 12.79
CA PHE A 60 0.65 4.24 13.08
C PHE A 60 1.94 5.00 12.76
N SER A 61 3.08 4.30 12.69
CA SER A 61 4.38 4.92 12.44
C SER A 61 4.74 4.91 10.96
N THR A 62 5.44 5.96 10.53
CA THR A 62 6.10 6.10 9.22
C THR A 62 7.39 5.30 9.13
N ASP A 63 8.01 4.94 10.27
CA ASP A 63 9.36 4.35 10.35
C ASP A 63 9.53 3.14 9.42
N TRP A 64 8.53 2.26 9.36
CA TRP A 64 8.61 1.05 8.54
C TRP A 64 8.88 1.40 7.07
N PHE A 65 8.26 2.46 6.55
CA PHE A 65 8.42 2.90 5.16
C PHE A 65 9.78 3.55 4.87
N LEU A 66 10.54 3.90 5.90
CA LEU A 66 11.87 4.51 5.79
C LEU A 66 12.99 3.46 5.97
N THR A 67 12.66 2.24 6.40
CA THR A 67 13.63 1.15 6.47
C THR A 67 13.98 0.59 5.09
N TRP A 68 15.22 0.13 4.91
CA TRP A 68 15.81 -0.16 3.59
C TRP A 68 14.95 -0.95 2.59
N GLN A 69 14.69 -2.26 2.83
CA GLN A 69 13.89 -3.04 1.87
C GLN A 69 12.43 -2.58 1.81
N PRO A 70 11.72 -2.38 2.95
CA PRO A 70 10.37 -1.81 2.92
C PRO A 70 10.24 -0.51 2.13
N ASN A 71 11.22 0.39 2.21
CA ASN A 71 11.26 1.64 1.46
C ASN A 71 11.28 1.38 -0.05
N ILE A 72 12.05 0.41 -0.52
CA ILE A 72 12.13 0.05 -1.95
C ILE A 72 10.76 -0.45 -2.44
N HIS A 73 10.12 -1.34 -1.68
CA HIS A 73 8.79 -1.87 -2.02
C HIS A 73 7.71 -0.78 -1.97
N ALA A 74 7.73 0.06 -0.93
CA ALA A 74 6.83 1.19 -0.75
C ALA A 74 6.96 2.21 -1.89
N SER A 75 8.20 2.53 -2.27
CA SER A 75 8.51 3.46 -3.35
C SER A 75 8.04 2.93 -4.70
N LEU A 76 8.27 1.64 -5.00
CA LEU A 76 7.77 1.03 -6.22
C LEU A 76 6.24 1.14 -6.31
N PHE A 77 5.52 0.73 -5.26
CA PHE A 77 4.07 0.87 -5.20
C PHE A 77 3.63 2.33 -5.37
N LEU A 78 4.26 3.27 -4.67
CA LEU A 78 3.83 4.67 -4.69
C LEU A 78 4.08 5.35 -6.04
N ASN A 79 5.17 5.00 -6.75
CA ASN A 79 5.38 5.44 -8.13
C ASN A 79 4.26 4.94 -9.06
N ILE A 80 3.85 3.67 -8.93
CA ILE A 80 2.74 3.10 -9.71
C ILE A 80 1.43 3.83 -9.37
N TYR A 81 1.14 4.02 -8.08
CA TYR A 81 -0.05 4.72 -7.62
C TYR A 81 -0.11 6.15 -8.15
N GLU A 82 0.96 6.95 -7.99
CA GLU A 82 1.01 8.32 -8.51
C GLU A 82 0.79 8.39 -10.02
N TYR A 83 1.37 7.45 -10.77
CA TYR A 83 1.17 7.39 -12.21
C TYR A 83 -0.30 7.11 -12.55
N LEU A 84 -0.92 6.12 -11.92
CA LEU A 84 -2.33 5.80 -12.14
C LEU A 84 -3.25 6.97 -11.76
N SER A 85 -3.02 7.60 -10.61
CA SER A 85 -3.80 8.76 -10.15
C SER A 85 -3.67 9.97 -11.08
N LYS A 86 -2.54 10.15 -11.75
CA LYS A 86 -2.33 11.24 -12.72
C LYS A 86 -2.91 10.95 -14.11
N THR A 87 -3.01 9.67 -14.49
CA THR A 87 -3.36 9.26 -15.86
C THR A 87 -4.77 8.71 -16.02
N SER A 88 -5.49 8.48 -14.92
CA SER A 88 -6.82 7.88 -14.96
C SER A 88 -7.78 8.51 -13.96
N SER A 89 -9.06 8.61 -14.33
CA SER A 89 -10.13 9.08 -13.46
C SER A 89 -10.62 7.93 -12.56
N LEU A 90 -9.77 7.50 -11.63
CA LEU A 90 -10.11 6.47 -10.65
C LEU A 90 -10.42 7.11 -9.30
N GLU A 91 -11.30 6.45 -8.54
CA GLU A 91 -11.41 6.73 -7.11
C GLU A 91 -10.15 6.25 -6.38
N ASP A 92 -9.77 6.95 -5.31
CA ASP A 92 -8.50 6.73 -4.61
C ASP A 92 -8.27 5.27 -4.23
N ILE A 93 -9.29 4.60 -3.67
CA ILE A 93 -9.17 3.19 -3.27
C ILE A 93 -9.04 2.25 -4.46
N GLU A 94 -9.68 2.55 -5.59
CA GLU A 94 -9.52 1.77 -6.82
C GLU A 94 -8.10 1.93 -7.38
N ALA A 95 -7.54 3.14 -7.32
CA ALA A 95 -6.15 3.40 -7.68
C ALA A 95 -5.18 2.64 -6.76
N VAL A 96 -5.41 2.64 -5.44
CA VAL A 96 -4.62 1.85 -4.47
C VAL A 96 -4.68 0.36 -4.81
N MET A 97 -5.88 -0.18 -5.04
CA MET A 97 -6.05 -1.61 -5.34
C MET A 97 -5.37 -2.02 -6.64
N LYS A 98 -5.49 -1.21 -7.70
CA LYS A 98 -4.82 -1.47 -8.98
C LYS A 98 -3.30 -1.34 -8.87
N ALA A 99 -2.81 -0.29 -8.23
CA ALA A 99 -1.37 -0.12 -8.00
C ALA A 99 -0.78 -1.27 -7.18
N PHE A 100 -1.52 -1.75 -6.17
CA PHE A 100 -1.08 -2.87 -5.35
C PHE A 100 -1.02 -4.17 -6.15
N ARG A 101 -2.00 -4.44 -7.04
CA ARG A 101 -1.96 -5.62 -7.93
C ARG A 101 -0.74 -5.59 -8.84
N LEU A 102 -0.46 -4.46 -9.50
CA LEU A 102 0.73 -4.29 -10.35
C LEU A 102 2.02 -4.47 -9.55
N TYR A 103 2.10 -3.94 -8.34
CA TYR A 103 3.22 -4.19 -7.43
C TYR A 103 3.36 -5.69 -7.12
N SER A 104 2.28 -6.38 -6.75
CA SER A 104 2.31 -7.82 -6.46
C SER A 104 2.72 -8.66 -7.66
N GLU A 105 2.21 -8.35 -8.85
CA GLU A 105 2.61 -8.98 -10.11
C GLU A 105 4.11 -8.80 -10.35
N GLN A 106 4.65 -7.59 -10.16
CA GLN A 106 6.08 -7.33 -10.28
C GLN A 106 6.92 -8.15 -9.29
N MET A 107 6.45 -8.33 -8.05
CA MET A 107 7.15 -9.17 -7.06
C MET A 107 7.20 -10.63 -7.50
N VAL A 108 6.09 -11.16 -8.02
CA VAL A 108 6.04 -12.53 -8.55
C VAL A 108 6.97 -12.68 -9.75
N THR A 109 6.93 -11.75 -10.71
CA THR A 109 7.79 -11.79 -11.90
C THR A 109 9.28 -11.73 -11.57
N LEU A 110 9.66 -11.01 -10.51
CA LEU A 110 11.04 -10.89 -10.07
C LEU A 110 11.46 -11.97 -9.05
N GLU A 111 10.58 -12.91 -8.72
CA GLU A 111 10.79 -13.92 -7.67
C GLU A 111 11.19 -13.30 -6.31
N MET A 112 10.63 -12.12 -6.02
CA MET A 112 10.88 -11.37 -4.79
C MET A 112 9.77 -11.59 -3.76
N GLU A 113 10.15 -11.68 -2.49
CA GLU A 113 9.18 -11.77 -1.40
C GLU A 113 8.47 -10.42 -1.20
N PRO A 114 7.13 -10.35 -1.31
CA PRO A 114 6.41 -9.09 -1.17
C PRO A 114 6.36 -8.63 0.30
N LEU A 115 7.14 -7.60 0.64
CA LEU A 115 7.15 -7.02 2.00
C LEU A 115 6.00 -6.05 2.29
N LEU A 116 5.49 -5.38 1.26
CA LEU A 116 4.37 -4.46 1.37
C LEU A 116 3.04 -5.21 1.27
N SER A 117 2.17 -5.04 2.27
CA SER A 117 0.78 -5.51 2.23
C SER A 117 -0.17 -4.42 1.75
N VAL A 118 -1.35 -4.78 1.25
CA VAL A 118 -2.34 -3.79 0.78
C VAL A 118 -2.74 -2.80 1.86
N THR A 119 -2.76 -3.24 3.12
CA THR A 119 -3.09 -2.37 4.26
C THR A 119 -1.98 -1.34 4.51
N ARG A 120 -0.71 -1.72 4.37
CA ARG A 120 0.42 -0.78 4.46
C ARG A 120 0.46 0.15 3.24
N ALA A 121 0.16 -0.36 2.05
CA ALA A 121 0.08 0.41 0.81
C ALA A 121 -0.99 1.51 0.91
N TRP A 122 -2.19 1.14 1.36
CA TRP A 122 -3.27 2.09 1.68
C TRP A 122 -2.82 3.13 2.71
N ARG A 123 -2.15 2.69 3.78
CA ARG A 123 -1.69 3.60 4.84
C ARG A 123 -0.59 4.56 4.36
N LEU A 124 0.28 4.11 3.47
CA LEU A 124 1.31 4.94 2.85
C LEU A 124 0.68 6.12 2.10
N VAL A 125 -0.35 5.86 1.29
CA VAL A 125 -1.08 6.93 0.59
C VAL A 125 -1.63 7.94 1.60
N LYS A 126 -2.29 7.49 2.67
CA LYS A 126 -2.78 8.39 3.72
C LYS A 126 -1.64 9.18 4.40
N PHE A 127 -0.45 8.61 4.58
CA PHE A 127 0.68 9.36 5.13
C PHE A 127 1.20 10.43 4.17
N VAL A 128 1.21 10.16 2.87
CA VAL A 128 1.58 11.14 1.85
C VAL A 128 0.54 12.26 1.77
N ASP A 129 -0.75 11.91 1.74
CA ASP A 129 -1.85 12.88 1.71
C ASP A 129 -1.81 13.83 2.92
N ASN A 130 -1.43 13.31 4.09
CA ASN A 130 -1.28 14.09 5.32
C ASN A 130 0.10 14.73 5.48
N SER A 131 0.94 14.75 4.43
CA SER A 131 2.29 15.34 4.44
C SER A 131 3.21 14.78 5.54
N MET A 132 2.98 13.55 5.97
CA MET A 132 3.83 12.82 6.92
C MET A 132 4.96 12.05 6.22
N LEU A 133 4.80 11.77 4.93
CA LEU A 133 5.82 11.20 4.05
C LEU A 133 5.78 11.93 2.71
N ALA A 134 6.88 11.87 1.97
CA ALA A 134 7.00 12.45 0.64
C ALA A 134 7.70 11.49 -0.34
N MET A 135 7.71 11.86 -1.62
CA MET A 135 8.51 11.21 -2.66
C MET A 135 9.66 12.13 -3.06
N THR A 136 10.89 11.66 -2.87
CA THR A 136 12.10 12.43 -3.18
C THR A 136 12.92 11.75 -4.27
N LYS A 137 13.34 12.54 -5.25
CA LYS A 137 14.20 12.09 -6.33
C LYS A 137 15.62 11.84 -5.81
N CYS A 138 16.15 10.64 -6.05
CA CYS A 138 17.52 10.28 -5.77
C CYS A 138 18.49 11.05 -6.69
N SER A 139 19.49 11.70 -6.09
CA SER A 139 20.54 12.44 -6.80
C SER A 139 21.49 11.56 -7.64
N LYS A 140 21.57 10.25 -7.34
CA LYS A 140 22.42 9.29 -8.07
C LYS A 140 21.67 8.57 -9.21
N CYS A 141 20.61 7.81 -8.90
CA CYS A 141 19.89 7.03 -9.92
C CYS A 141 18.71 7.76 -10.56
N GLY A 142 18.27 8.89 -10.03
CA GLY A 142 17.12 9.65 -10.54
C GLY A 142 15.74 9.03 -10.24
N GLY A 143 15.67 7.85 -9.61
CA GLY A 143 14.41 7.26 -9.15
C GLY A 143 13.80 8.02 -7.97
N HIS A 144 12.48 7.92 -7.80
CA HIS A 144 11.77 8.55 -6.68
C HIS A 144 11.51 7.53 -5.57
N PHE A 145 11.84 7.91 -4.34
CA PHE A 145 11.73 7.04 -3.17
C PHE A 145 10.99 7.74 -2.05
N VAL A 146 10.30 6.95 -1.23
CA VAL A 146 9.63 7.44 -0.02
C VAL A 146 10.69 8.03 0.91
N SER A 147 10.44 9.23 1.41
CA SER A 147 11.34 9.92 2.33
C SER A 147 10.54 10.67 3.39
N GLU A 148 11.26 11.23 4.36
CA GLU A 148 10.71 12.23 5.26
C GLU A 148 10.22 13.46 4.46
N PRO A 149 9.27 14.23 5.00
CA PRO A 149 8.89 15.52 4.45
C PRO A 149 10.08 16.49 4.41
N TYR A 150 10.10 17.37 3.41
CA TYR A 150 11.13 18.41 3.23
C TYR A 150 12.57 17.92 3.01
N GLU A 151 12.73 16.64 2.65
CA GLU A 151 14.02 16.07 2.25
C GLU A 151 14.61 16.83 1.04
N ASN A 152 15.90 17.16 1.09
CA ASN A 152 16.55 17.93 0.02
C ASN A 152 16.97 17.00 -1.12
N SER A 153 16.21 17.03 -2.21
CA SER A 153 16.47 16.21 -3.41
C SER A 153 17.86 16.37 -4.02
N ARG A 154 18.58 17.47 -3.76
CA ARG A 154 19.96 17.66 -4.24
C ARG A 154 20.97 16.73 -3.55
N HIS A 155 20.67 16.30 -2.32
CA HIS A 155 21.57 15.52 -1.48
C HIS A 155 21.00 14.15 -1.10
N TYR A 156 19.71 13.93 -1.34
CA TYR A 156 19.08 12.64 -1.08
C TYR A 156 19.67 11.53 -1.96
N VAL A 157 20.08 10.43 -1.33
CA VAL A 157 20.56 9.20 -1.97
C VAL A 157 19.75 8.03 -1.45
N CYS A 158 19.13 7.27 -2.35
CA CYS A 158 18.27 6.15 -1.96
C CYS A 158 19.09 4.94 -1.48
N GLY A 159 18.43 4.06 -0.72
CA GLY A 159 19.03 2.85 -0.19
C GLY A 159 19.46 1.81 -1.24
N LEU A 160 19.08 1.95 -2.52
CA LEU A 160 19.65 1.13 -3.60
C LEU A 160 21.02 1.66 -4.05
N CYS A 161 21.21 2.97 -4.07
CA CYS A 161 22.49 3.58 -4.45
C CYS A 161 23.49 3.60 -3.30
N GLU A 162 23.01 3.70 -2.06
CA GLU A 162 23.85 3.69 -0.86
C GLU A 162 23.23 2.77 0.20
N PRO A 163 23.40 1.45 0.02
CA PRO A 163 22.78 0.48 0.90
C PRO A 163 23.41 0.50 2.31
N PRO A 164 22.60 0.28 3.36
CA PRO A 164 23.13 0.24 4.73
C PRO A 164 24.07 -0.96 4.93
N ALA A 165 24.96 -0.90 5.92
CA ALA A 165 26.00 -1.92 6.17
C ALA A 165 25.50 -3.36 6.39
N ARG A 166 24.22 -3.53 6.74
CA ARG A 166 23.56 -4.85 6.93
C ARG A 166 22.63 -5.26 5.79
N ALA A 167 22.68 -4.53 4.69
CA ALA A 167 21.94 -4.85 3.49
C ALA A 167 22.32 -6.25 2.95
N GLY A 168 21.33 -7.03 2.53
CA GLY A 168 21.50 -8.40 2.03
C GLY A 168 21.88 -9.47 3.07
N LYS A 169 22.13 -9.10 4.34
CA LYS A 169 22.56 -10.04 5.40
C LYS A 169 21.40 -10.67 6.19
N GLY A 170 20.16 -10.39 5.82
CA GLY A 170 18.96 -10.95 6.47
C GLY A 170 18.64 -12.35 5.92
N SER A 171 18.23 -13.27 6.80
CA SER A 171 17.86 -14.65 6.46
C SER A 171 16.48 -14.79 5.77
N ALA A 172 15.87 -13.69 5.33
CA ALA A 172 14.59 -13.72 4.64
C ALA A 172 14.80 -14.19 3.19
N ALA A 173 14.29 -15.37 2.86
CA ALA A 173 14.22 -15.85 1.49
C ALA A 173 13.47 -14.83 0.61
N GLY A 174 13.99 -14.55 -0.59
CA GLY A 174 13.39 -13.57 -1.52
C GLY A 174 13.64 -12.10 -1.18
N GLY A 175 14.51 -11.80 -0.20
CA GLY A 175 14.94 -10.43 0.08
C GLY A 175 15.86 -9.85 -1.00
N ILE A 176 15.92 -8.52 -1.09
CA ILE A 176 16.87 -7.84 -1.98
C ILE A 176 18.29 -8.16 -1.52
N LEU A 177 19.02 -8.90 -2.36
CA LEU A 177 20.43 -9.25 -2.15
C LEU A 177 21.31 -8.22 -2.87
N LEU A 178 22.38 -7.81 -2.20
CA LEU A 178 23.45 -7.06 -2.83
C LEU A 178 24.62 -8.02 -3.04
N HIS A 179 25.15 -8.03 -4.25
CA HIS A 179 26.38 -8.73 -4.59
C HIS A 179 27.61 -7.94 -4.12
#